data_AF-A0A8H4UYQ3-F1
#
_entry.id   AF-A0A8H4UYQ3-F1
#
_cell.length_a   1.000
_cell.length_b   1.000
_cell.length_c   1.000
_cell.angle_alpha   90.00
_cell.angle_beta   90.00
_cell.angle_gamma   90.00
#
_symmetry.space_group_name_H-M   'P 1'
#
loop_
_entity.id
_entity.type
_entity.pdbx_description
1 polymer ?
#
loop_
_entity_poly.entity_id
_entity_poly.type
_entity_poly.pdbx_seq_one_letter_code
_entity_poly.pdbx_strand_id
1 'polypeptide(L)'
;INTTTDETGGLFTGILSTDMLTVGSATLDTNFIVDYDAVADNILGLGYSLNESYTSLPQALVKSGQINSAAYSLWADDLRDNGTILFGGVNSAKYSGKLHTMTIPAADLPAVIVTDVYVQESPSTP
;
A
#
# COMPACT_ATOMS: atom_id res chain seq x y z
N ILE A 1 17.45 13.75 8.98
CA ILE A 1 16.89 12.67 9.82
C ILE A 1 15.40 12.79 9.69
N ASN A 2 14.75 11.76 9.16
CA ASN A 2 13.32 11.72 8.86
C ASN A 2 12.66 10.69 9.77
N THR A 3 11.44 10.98 10.23
CA THR A 3 10.68 10.08 11.10
C THR A 3 9.43 9.59 10.38
N THR A 4 9.13 8.30 10.48
CA THR A 4 7.89 7.67 10.00
C THR A 4 7.31 6.75 11.07
N THR A 5 6.06 6.32 10.92
CA THR A 5 5.40 5.36 11.81
C THR A 5 5.27 3.98 11.15
N ASP A 6 5.41 2.89 11.90
CA ASP A 6 4.97 1.56 11.45
C ASP A 6 3.46 1.34 11.64
N GLU A 7 3.01 0.12 11.36
CA GLU A 7 1.65 -0.37 11.59
C GLU A 7 1.18 -0.38 13.05
N THR A 8 2.11 -0.34 14.02
CA THR A 8 1.81 -0.30 15.47
C THR A 8 1.81 1.13 16.04
N GLY A 9 2.21 2.12 15.24
CA GLY A 9 2.43 3.50 15.67
C GLY A 9 3.82 3.75 16.26
N GLY A 10 4.73 2.78 16.17
CA GLY A 10 6.14 2.91 16.53
C GLY A 10 6.85 3.88 15.58
N LEU A 11 7.67 4.78 16.14
CA LEU A 11 8.41 5.76 15.35
C LEU A 11 9.75 5.19 14.89
N PHE A 12 9.98 5.25 13.58
CA PHE A 12 11.25 4.90 12.92
C PHE A 12 11.96 6.17 12.55
N THR A 13 13.25 6.23 12.79
CA THR A 13 14.04 7.43 12.55
C THR A 13 15.25 7.06 11.72
N GLY A 14 15.34 7.62 10.52
CA GLY A 14 16.39 7.23 9.60
C GLY A 14 16.90 8.35 8.72
N ILE A 15 17.81 7.97 7.83
CA ILE A 15 18.37 8.83 6.80
C ILE A 15 17.58 8.60 5.52
N LEU A 16 17.09 9.70 4.93
CA LEU A 16 16.52 9.64 3.59
C LEU A 16 17.66 9.37 2.60
N SER A 17 17.57 8.25 1.90
CA SER A 17 18.55 7.78 0.94
C SER A 17 17.87 7.52 -0.40
N THR A 18 18.66 7.49 -1.47
CA THR A 18 18.22 7.23 -2.83
C THR A 18 19.03 6.06 -3.37
N ASP A 19 18.35 5.06 -3.94
CA ASP A 19 19.02 3.93 -4.59
C ASP A 19 18.09 3.29 -5.64
N MET A 20 18.68 2.42 -6.45
CA MET A 20 17.98 1.58 -7.41
C MET A 20 17.20 0.48 -6.66
N LEU A 21 15.88 0.57 -6.70
CA LEU A 21 14.98 -0.44 -6.18
C LEU A 21 14.44 -1.31 -7.33
N THR A 22 14.51 -2.62 -7.17
CA THR A 22 13.83 -3.57 -8.06
C THR A 22 12.65 -4.21 -7.33
N VAL A 23 11.44 -4.05 -7.88
CA VAL A 23 10.20 -4.66 -7.38
C VAL A 23 9.53 -5.42 -8.51
N GLY A 24 9.39 -6.73 -8.36
CA GLY A 24 8.92 -7.59 -9.45
C GLY A 24 9.83 -7.48 -10.67
N SER A 25 9.27 -7.08 -11.82
CA SER A 25 10.02 -6.84 -13.05
C SER A 25 10.41 -5.37 -13.28
N ALA A 26 10.03 -4.45 -12.38
CA ALA A 26 10.31 -3.03 -12.51
C ALA A 26 11.56 -2.66 -11.72
N THR A 27 12.42 -1.83 -12.31
CA THR A 27 13.61 -1.29 -11.69
C THR A 27 13.59 0.22 -11.83
N LEU A 28 13.73 0.95 -10.73
CA LEU A 28 13.63 2.41 -10.71
C LEU A 28 14.52 3.02 -9.62
N ASP A 29 14.90 4.27 -9.83
CA ASP A 29 15.62 5.08 -8.85
C ASP A 29 14.60 5.77 -7.91
N THR A 30 14.67 5.50 -6.61
CA THR A 30 13.70 6.03 -5.63
C THR A 30 14.29 6.29 -4.26
N ASN A 31 13.61 7.13 -3.49
CA ASN A 31 13.96 7.44 -2.12
C ASN A 31 13.31 6.44 -1.15
N PHE A 32 14.03 6.10 -0.08
CA PHE A 32 13.55 5.33 1.06
C PHE A 32 14.29 5.77 2.33
N ILE A 33 13.77 5.39 3.49
CA ILE A 33 14.39 5.70 4.78
C ILE A 33 15.23 4.50 5.21
N VAL A 34 16.50 4.74 5.52
CA VAL A 34 17.40 3.74 6.12
C VAL A 34 17.48 4.01 7.62
N ASP A 35 16.99 3.08 8.42
CA ASP A 35 17.11 3.06 9.87
C ASP A 35 18.12 1.97 10.26
N TYR A 36 19.17 2.34 10.99
CA TYR A 36 20.26 1.44 11.39
C TYR A 36 19.97 0.72 12.72
N ASP A 37 19.03 1.24 13.51
CA ASP A 37 18.66 0.71 14.82
C ASP A 37 17.35 -0.09 14.77
N ALA A 38 16.66 -0.08 13.63
CA ALA A 38 15.44 -0.85 13.41
C ALA A 38 15.72 -2.36 13.48
N VAL A 39 14.98 -3.05 14.35
CA VAL A 39 15.01 -4.51 14.45
C VAL A 39 14.21 -5.09 13.28
N ALA A 40 14.90 -5.33 12.16
CA ALA A 40 14.52 -6.26 11.08
C ALA A 40 13.14 -6.10 10.38
N ASP A 41 12.49 -4.94 10.43
CA ASP A 41 11.25 -4.71 9.68
C ASP A 41 11.53 -4.06 8.32
N ASN A 42 11.44 -4.86 7.25
CA ASN A 42 11.48 -4.34 5.87
C ASN A 42 10.10 -3.81 5.49
N ILE A 43 9.82 -2.56 5.89
CA ILE A 43 8.52 -1.92 5.64
C ILE A 43 8.51 -1.31 4.23
N LEU A 44 7.55 -1.75 3.41
CA LEU A 44 7.25 -1.12 2.12
C LEU A 44 6.05 -0.18 2.25
N GLY A 45 6.33 1.11 2.41
CA GLY A 45 5.29 2.15 2.48
C GLY A 45 4.54 2.31 1.14
N LEU A 46 3.23 2.04 1.14
CA LEU A 46 2.34 2.21 -0.02
C LEU A 46 1.41 3.42 0.08
N GLY A 47 1.61 4.26 1.10
CA GLY A 47 0.79 5.44 1.35
C GLY A 47 0.92 6.54 0.31
N TYR A 48 0.27 7.67 0.57
CA TYR A 48 0.32 8.84 -0.30
C TYR A 48 1.69 9.52 -0.28
N SER A 49 2.02 10.20 -1.38
CA SER A 49 3.12 11.16 -1.40
C SER A 49 2.72 12.35 -0.52
N LEU A 50 3.39 12.55 0.62
CA LEU A 50 3.01 13.55 1.61
C LEU A 50 3.46 14.97 1.24
N ASN A 51 4.55 15.08 0.48
CA ASN A 51 5.12 16.35 0.03
C ASN A 51 6.06 16.12 -1.17
N GLU A 52 6.58 17.20 -1.76
CA GLU A 52 7.52 17.15 -2.88
C GLU A 52 8.81 16.36 -2.58
N SER A 53 9.20 16.26 -1.31
CA SER A 53 10.41 15.57 -0.87
C SER A 53 10.21 14.06 -0.67
N TYR A 54 8.97 13.58 -0.63
CA TYR A 54 8.64 12.16 -0.47
C TYR A 54 7.68 11.69 -1.55
N THR A 55 8.24 11.01 -2.56
CA THR A 55 7.46 10.33 -3.60
C THR A 55 7.17 8.90 -3.13
N SER A 56 5.89 8.55 -3.03
CA SER A 56 5.45 7.18 -2.72
C SER A 56 5.80 6.21 -3.85
N LEU A 57 5.96 4.92 -3.53
CA LEU A 57 6.34 3.91 -4.51
C LEU A 57 5.39 3.85 -5.75
N PRO A 58 4.05 3.87 -5.60
CA PRO A 58 3.17 3.91 -6.77
C PRO A 58 3.41 5.12 -7.67
N GLN A 59 3.73 6.28 -7.10
CA GLN A 59 4.03 7.51 -7.84
C GLN A 59 5.40 7.42 -8.51
N ALA A 60 6.40 6.84 -7.83
CA ALA A 60 7.73 6.62 -8.40
C ALA A 60 7.68 5.66 -9.61
N LEU A 61 6.84 4.62 -9.54
CA LEU A 61 6.60 3.70 -10.66
C LEU A 61 5.93 4.41 -11.87
N VAL A 62 5.02 5.36 -11.63
CA VAL A 62 4.44 6.18 -12.72
C VAL A 62 5.49 7.12 -13.31
N LYS A 63 6.23 7.85 -12.47
CA LYS A 63 7.26 8.81 -12.91
C LYS A 63 8.38 8.13 -13.72
N SER A 64 8.71 6.88 -13.39
CA SER A 64 9.70 6.07 -14.12
C SER A 64 9.12 5.39 -15.37
N GLY A 65 7.82 5.55 -15.66
CA GLY A 65 7.17 4.97 -16.83
C GLY A 65 6.92 3.46 -16.74
N GLN A 66 7.05 2.86 -15.55
CA GLN A 66 6.87 1.42 -15.34
C GLN A 66 5.37 1.05 -15.29
N ILE A 67 4.51 1.97 -14.83
CA ILE A 67 3.05 1.80 -14.79
C ILE A 67 2.33 3.06 -15.24
N ASN A 68 1.11 2.93 -15.75
CA ASN A 68 0.32 4.06 -16.27
C ASN A 68 -0.47 4.82 -15.19
N SER A 69 -0.71 4.20 -14.04
CA SER A 69 -1.51 4.76 -12.96
C SER A 69 -0.90 4.42 -11.61
N ALA A 70 -0.88 5.38 -10.69
CA ALA A 70 -0.39 5.19 -9.34
C ALA A 70 -1.48 4.55 -8.46
N ALA A 71 -1.88 3.35 -8.84
CA ALA A 71 -2.86 2.53 -8.17
C ALA A 71 -2.31 1.12 -8.02
N TYR A 72 -2.84 0.37 -7.08
CA TYR A 72 -2.51 -1.03 -6.90
C TYR A 72 -3.74 -1.83 -6.50
N SER A 73 -3.75 -3.10 -6.88
CA SER A 73 -4.70 -4.10 -6.40
C SER A 73 -3.99 -5.05 -5.44
N LEU A 74 -4.66 -5.44 -4.36
CA LEU A 74 -4.16 -6.37 -3.35
C LEU A 74 -5.18 -7.49 -3.15
N TRP A 75 -4.71 -8.73 -3.10
CA TRP A 75 -5.54 -9.88 -2.76
C TRP A 75 -4.72 -10.96 -2.06
N ALA A 76 -5.37 -11.77 -1.23
CA ALA A 76 -4.78 -12.99 -0.69
C ALA A 76 -4.88 -14.11 -1.74
N ASP A 77 -3.79 -14.85 -1.96
CA ASP A 77 -3.79 -16.02 -2.85
C ASP A 77 -4.17 -17.30 -2.10
N ASP A 78 -3.97 -17.34 -0.78
CA ASP A 78 -4.46 -18.40 0.10
C ASP A 78 -5.01 -17.87 1.44
N LEU A 79 -5.56 -18.77 2.26
CA LEU A 79 -6.14 -18.45 3.57
C LEU A 79 -5.11 -18.34 4.70
N ARG A 80 -3.82 -18.49 4.39
CA ARG A 80 -2.78 -18.54 5.42
C ARG A 80 -2.01 -17.25 5.38
N ASP A 81 -1.07 -17.13 4.45
CA ASP A 81 0.02 -16.17 4.59
C ASP A 81 0.44 -15.54 3.25
N ASN A 82 -0.12 -15.97 2.12
CA ASN A 82 0.30 -15.47 0.81
C ASN A 82 -0.72 -14.52 0.21
N GLY A 83 -0.23 -13.41 -0.32
CA GLY A 83 -1.00 -12.48 -1.13
C GLY A 83 -0.15 -11.90 -2.24
N THR A 84 -0.84 -11.32 -3.23
CA THR A 84 -0.20 -10.62 -4.34
C THR A 84 -0.67 -9.18 -4.37
N ILE A 85 0.30 -8.29 -4.61
CA ILE A 85 0.08 -6.91 -5.00
C ILE A 85 0.36 -6.75 -6.50
N LEU A 86 -0.53 -6.04 -7.19
CA LEU A 86 -0.37 -5.64 -8.59
C LEU A 86 -0.36 -4.11 -8.67
N PHE A 87 0.76 -3.54 -9.08
CA PHE A 87 0.85 -2.11 -9.37
C PHE A 87 0.33 -1.79 -10.78
N GLY A 88 -0.29 -0.63 -10.94
CA GLY A 88 -0.67 -0.07 -12.24
C GLY A 88 -2.06 -0.41 -12.74
N GLY A 89 -2.84 -1.24 -12.03
CA GLY A 89 -4.16 -1.62 -12.51
C GLY A 89 -4.92 -2.61 -11.64
N VAL A 90 -5.94 -3.21 -12.27
CA VAL A 90 -6.84 -4.20 -11.69
C VAL A 90 -6.72 -5.53 -12.42
N ASN A 91 -6.83 -6.63 -11.69
CA ASN A 91 -6.88 -7.97 -12.28
C ASN A 91 -8.32 -8.51 -12.25
N SER A 92 -8.99 -8.50 -13.41
CA SER A 92 -10.38 -8.98 -13.54
C SER A 92 -10.57 -10.48 -13.29
N ALA A 93 -9.49 -11.27 -13.30
CA ALA A 93 -9.56 -12.69 -12.93
C ALA A 93 -9.55 -12.91 -11.42
N LYS A 94 -9.25 -11.87 -10.62
CA LYS A 94 -9.13 -11.95 -9.15
C LYS A 94 -10.36 -11.43 -8.40
N TYR A 95 -11.42 -11.04 -9.11
CA TYR A 95 -12.71 -10.68 -8.50
C TYR A 95 -13.87 -11.17 -9.37
N SER A 96 -15.07 -11.19 -8.78
CA SER A 96 -16.32 -11.50 -9.48
C SER A 96 -17.28 -10.32 -9.35
N GLY A 97 -18.15 -10.14 -10.36
CA GLY A 97 -19.11 -9.05 -10.38
C GLY A 97 -18.51 -7.71 -10.79
N LYS A 98 -19.10 -6.61 -10.30
CA LYS A 98 -18.69 -5.23 -10.63
C LYS A 98 -17.89 -4.64 -9.48
N LEU A 99 -16.81 -3.94 -9.82
CA LEU A 99 -16.10 -3.11 -8.86
C LEU A 99 -16.96 -1.90 -8.47
N HIS A 100 -16.96 -1.59 -7.19
CA HIS A 100 -17.58 -0.39 -6.65
C HIS A 100 -16.48 0.58 -6.23
N THR A 101 -16.65 1.85 -6.59
CA THR A 101 -15.69 2.91 -6.23
C THR A 101 -16.23 3.67 -5.03
N MET A 102 -15.39 3.84 -4.02
CA MET A 102 -15.67 4.66 -2.86
C MET A 102 -14.70 5.83 -2.83
N THR A 103 -15.22 7.02 -2.52
CA THR A 103 -14.39 8.22 -2.38
C THR A 103 -13.61 8.13 -1.08
N ILE A 104 -12.29 8.26 -1.18
CA ILE A 104 -11.42 8.38 -0.01
C ILE A 104 -11.49 9.85 0.43
N PRO A 105 -11.94 10.16 1.65
CA PRO A 105 -11.93 11.52 2.15
C PRO A 105 -10.48 12.03 2.25
N ALA A 106 -10.28 13.34 2.16
CA ALA A 106 -8.97 13.96 2.36
C ALA A 106 -8.56 13.86 3.84
N ALA A 107 -8.17 12.66 4.26
CA ALA A 107 -7.55 12.35 5.53
C ALA A 107 -6.14 11.84 5.25
N ASP A 108 -5.25 11.98 6.22
CA ASP A 108 -3.84 11.56 6.10
C ASP A 108 -3.68 10.03 5.91
N LEU A 109 -4.76 9.26 6.08
CA LEU A 109 -4.80 7.80 5.92
C LEU A 109 -5.94 7.37 4.98
N PRO A 110 -5.76 6.28 4.22
CA PRO A 110 -6.83 5.71 3.40
C PRO A 110 -7.95 5.17 4.30
N ALA A 111 -9.07 5.89 4.34
CA ALA A 111 -10.25 5.52 5.10
C ALA A 111 -11.48 5.51 4.19
N VAL A 112 -12.48 4.70 4.54
CA VAL A 112 -13.74 4.60 3.81
C VAL A 112 -14.89 4.82 4.80
N ILE A 113 -15.82 5.71 4.44
CA ILE A 113 -17.01 5.98 5.24
C ILE A 113 -18.03 4.87 4.99
N VAL A 114 -18.45 4.19 6.06
CA VAL A 114 -19.48 3.15 6.04
C VAL A 114 -20.73 3.71 6.74
N THR A 115 -21.89 3.65 6.07
CA THR A 115 -23.15 4.18 6.61
C THR A 115 -23.78 3.22 7.60
N ASP A 116 -23.83 1.94 7.25
CA ASP A 116 -24.52 0.90 8.02
C ASP A 116 -23.65 -0.36 8.07
N VAL A 117 -23.61 -1.00 9.24
CA VAL A 117 -22.96 -2.29 9.45
C VAL A 117 -24.02 -3.25 9.97
N TYR A 118 -24.31 -4.30 9.20
CA TYR A 118 -25.26 -5.34 9.58
C TYR A 118 -24.51 -6.59 10.00
N VAL A 119 -24.90 -7.18 11.14
CA VAL A 119 -24.45 -8.50 11.57
C VAL A 119 -25.62 -9.44 11.40
N GLN A 120 -25.52 -10.39 10.46
CA GLN A 120 -26.51 -11.45 10.31
C GLN A 120 -26.12 -12.63 11.20
N GLU A 121 -26.93 -12.91 12.22
CA GLU A 121 -26.75 -14.14 12.99
C GLU A 121 -27.16 -15.35 12.15
N SER A 122 -26.37 -16.42 12.22
CA SER A 122 -26.72 -17.70 11.62
C SER A 122 -28.08 -18.15 12.17
N PRO A 123 -28.99 -18.69 11.35
CA PRO A 123 -30.21 -19.25 11.87
C PRO A 123 -29.86 -20.38 12.86
N SER A 124 -30.38 -20.29 14.08
CA SER A 124 -30.34 -21.40 15.02
C SER A 124 -31.10 -22.57 14.40
N THR A 125 -30.40 -23.64 14.02
CA THR A 125 -31.05 -24.88 13.59
C THR A 125 -31.97 -25.36 14.72
N PRO A 126 -33.25 -25.64 14.45
CA PRO A 126 -34.13 -26.25 15.45
C PRO A 126 -33.69 -27.67 15.82
#